data_AF-A0A974UD42-F1
#
_entry.id   AF-A0A974UD42-F1
#
_cell.length_a   1.000
_cell.length_b   1.000
_cell.length_c   1.000
_cell.angle_alpha   90.00
_cell.angle_beta   90.00
_cell.angle_gamma   90.00
#
_symmetry.space_group_name_H-M   'P 1'
#
loop_
_entity.id
_entity.type
_entity.pdbx_description
1 polymer ?
#
loop_
_entity_poly.entity_id
_entity_poly.type
_entity_poly.pdbx_seq_one_letter_code
_entity_poly.pdbx_strand_id
1 'polypeptide(L)'
;MKKILTDRRVIVVAAIAILVLLFMNFNQRMILLSRLRGQEKTLTLEYADLEGTKFALETQVAGADSDEVVEKWAREEAGMIQNGDIPIVLIPPAGGVAPTPAPSTAGEEKVEYWEIWQELFFGD
;
A
#
# COMPACT_ATOMS: atom_id res chain seq x y z
N MET A 1 -28.61 59.57 -26.01
CA MET A 1 -27.96 58.36 -25.45
C MET A 1 -26.42 58.41 -25.42
N LYS A 2 -25.73 59.16 -26.31
CA LYS A 2 -24.24 59.19 -26.34
C LYS A 2 -23.55 59.81 -25.10
N LYS A 3 -24.15 60.80 -24.43
CA LYS A 3 -23.51 61.49 -23.27
C LYS A 3 -23.32 60.58 -22.04
N ILE A 4 -24.13 59.54 -21.89
CA ILE A 4 -24.07 58.61 -20.75
C ILE A 4 -22.83 57.71 -20.86
N LEU A 5 -22.42 57.38 -22.09
CA LEU A 5 -21.26 56.51 -22.37
C LEU A 5 -19.92 57.25 -22.29
N THR A 6 -19.92 58.58 -22.38
CA THR A 6 -18.71 59.42 -22.28
C THR A 6 -18.45 59.91 -20.85
N ASP A 7 -19.41 59.72 -19.94
CA ASP A 7 -19.23 60.08 -18.54
C ASP A 7 -18.20 59.12 -17.91
N ARG A 8 -17.10 59.70 -17.41
CA ARG A 8 -15.98 58.98 -16.79
C ARG A 8 -16.47 58.04 -15.68
N ARG A 9 -17.55 58.39 -15.00
CA ARG A 9 -18.17 57.56 -13.95
C ARG A 9 -18.76 56.26 -14.51
N VAL A 10 -19.44 56.31 -15.65
CA VAL A 10 -20.06 55.15 -16.29
C VAL A 10 -18.99 54.20 -16.83
N ILE A 11 -17.91 54.75 -17.40
CA ILE A 11 -16.76 53.94 -17.86
C ILE A 11 -16.08 53.23 -16.68
N VAL A 12 -15.88 53.93 -15.55
CA VAL A 12 -15.28 53.32 -14.35
C VAL A 12 -16.18 52.22 -13.77
N VAL A 13 -17.49 52.45 -13.69
CA VAL A 13 -18.44 51.42 -13.21
C VAL A 13 -18.46 50.21 -14.15
N ALA A 14 -18.47 50.43 -15.46
CA ALA A 14 -18.40 49.35 -16.45
C ALA A 14 -17.08 48.57 -16.35
N ALA A 15 -15.95 49.26 -16.18
CA ALA A 15 -14.66 48.62 -15.98
C ALA A 15 -14.63 47.76 -14.72
N ILE A 16 -15.16 48.26 -13.60
CA ILE A 16 -15.27 47.49 -12.35
C ILE A 16 -16.16 46.26 -12.54
N ALA A 17 -17.31 46.41 -13.21
CA ALA A 17 -18.20 45.29 -13.48
C ALA A 17 -17.52 44.19 -14.31
N ILE A 18 -16.77 44.57 -15.35
CA ILE A 18 -15.97 43.63 -16.16
C ILE A 18 -14.91 42.94 -15.29
N LEU A 19 -14.25 43.69 -14.42
CA LEU A 19 -13.18 43.19 -13.56
C LEU A 19 -13.72 42.16 -12.55
N VAL A 20 -14.90 42.43 -11.96
CA VAL A 20 -15.59 41.48 -11.08
C VAL A 20 -15.98 40.20 -11.84
N LEU A 21 -16.53 40.32 -13.04
CA LEU A 21 -16.89 39.15 -13.86
C LEU A 21 -15.66 38.31 -14.24
N LEU A 22 -14.55 38.97 -14.58
CA LEU A 22 -13.28 38.29 -14.87
C LEU A 22 -12.76 37.54 -13.65
N PHE A 23 -12.72 38.17 -12.48
CA PHE A 23 -12.28 37.49 -11.26
C PHE A 23 -13.19 36.32 -10.89
N MET A 24 -14.50 36.46 -11.05
CA MET A 24 -15.44 35.38 -10.77
C MET A 24 -15.21 34.18 -11.69
N ASN A 25 -15.12 34.42 -13.00
CA ASN A 25 -14.87 33.36 -13.99
C ASN A 25 -13.48 32.73 -13.80
N PHE A 26 -12.46 33.54 -13.53
CA PHE A 26 -11.11 33.06 -13.26
C PHE A 26 -11.06 32.17 -12.01
N ASN A 27 -11.66 32.60 -10.90
CA ASN A 27 -11.72 31.81 -9.68
C ASN A 27 -12.47 30.48 -9.89
N GLN A 28 -13.61 30.51 -10.58
CA GLN A 28 -14.37 29.28 -10.89
C GLN A 28 -13.55 28.30 -11.72
N ARG A 29 -12.85 28.78 -12.76
CA ARG A 29 -11.99 27.94 -13.60
C ARG A 29 -10.81 27.37 -12.83
N MET A 30 -10.18 28.17 -11.96
CA MET A 30 -9.08 27.71 -11.12
C MET A 30 -9.49 26.60 -10.16
N ILE A 31 -10.64 26.74 -9.50
CA ILE A 31 -11.17 25.70 -8.59
C ILE A 31 -11.45 24.41 -9.37
N LEU A 32 -12.08 24.51 -10.54
CA LEU A 32 -12.37 23.35 -11.39
C LEU A 32 -11.07 22.65 -11.83
N LEU A 33 -10.08 23.41 -12.31
CA LEU A 33 -8.78 22.86 -12.73
C LEU A 33 -8.06 22.17 -11.57
N SER A 34 -8.06 22.78 -10.38
CA SER A 34 -7.45 22.18 -9.19
C SER A 34 -8.14 20.86 -8.81
N ARG A 35 -9.48 20.83 -8.86
CA ARG A 35 -10.25 19.61 -8.59
C ARG A 35 -9.94 18.51 -9.61
N LEU A 36 -9.94 18.84 -10.91
CA LEU A 36 -9.68 17.87 -11.97
C LEU A 36 -8.28 17.26 -11.85
N ARG A 37 -7.25 18.09 -11.59
CA ARG A 37 -5.88 17.60 -11.35
C ARG A 37 -5.78 16.70 -10.12
N GLY A 38 -6.53 17.01 -9.07
CA GLY A 38 -6.61 16.14 -7.88
C GLY A 38 -7.19 14.77 -8.23
N GLN A 39 -8.31 14.75 -8.96
CA GLN A 39 -8.95 13.51 -9.40
C GLN A 39 -8.06 12.70 -10.35
N GLU A 40 -7.42 13.35 -11.31
CA GLU A 40 -6.45 12.73 -12.23
C GLU A 40 -5.31 12.06 -11.47
N LYS A 41 -4.72 12.75 -10.49
CA LYS A 41 -3.64 12.22 -9.67
C LYS A 41 -4.07 10.98 -8.89
N THR A 42 -5.26 11.01 -8.27
CA THR A 42 -5.80 9.85 -7.55
C THR A 42 -6.01 8.67 -8.49
N LEU A 43 -6.68 8.88 -9.63
CA LEU A 43 -6.92 7.82 -10.62
C LEU A 43 -5.62 7.24 -11.18
N THR A 44 -4.61 8.07 -11.42
CA THR A 44 -3.32 7.60 -11.92
C THR A 44 -2.61 6.71 -10.90
N LEU A 45 -2.69 7.04 -9.61
CA LEU A 45 -2.11 6.22 -8.55
C LEU A 45 -2.87 4.90 -8.39
N GLU A 46 -4.20 4.93 -8.37
CA GLU A 46 -5.03 3.72 -8.32
C GLU A 46 -4.76 2.81 -9.52
N TYR A 47 -4.66 3.38 -10.73
CA TYR A 47 -4.34 2.63 -11.93
C TYR A 47 -2.95 1.97 -11.85
N ALA A 48 -1.94 2.70 -11.38
CA ALA A 48 -0.59 2.17 -11.24
C ALA A 48 -0.52 1.01 -10.21
N ASP A 49 -1.24 1.14 -9.10
CA ASP A 49 -1.34 0.08 -8.08
C ASP A 49 -2.04 -1.17 -8.64
N LEU A 50 -3.14 -0.97 -9.37
CA LEU A 50 -3.90 -2.06 -9.97
C LEU A 50 -3.12 -2.78 -11.07
N GLU A 51 -2.39 -2.04 -11.91
CA GLU A 51 -1.53 -2.62 -12.94
C GLU A 51 -0.34 -3.38 -12.32
N GLY A 52 0.26 -2.86 -11.25
CA GLY A 52 1.30 -3.56 -10.50
C GLY A 52 0.80 -4.87 -9.88
N THR A 53 -0.39 -4.83 -9.28
CA THR A 53 -1.05 -6.02 -8.71
C THR A 53 -1.34 -7.05 -9.80
N LYS A 54 -1.91 -6.61 -10.93
CA LYS A 54 -2.19 -7.47 -12.09
C LYS A 54 -0.92 -8.15 -12.59
N PHE A 55 0.18 -7.40 -12.78
CA PHE A 55 1.45 -7.97 -13.23
C PHE A 55 2.00 -9.03 -12.26
N ALA A 56 1.90 -8.79 -10.95
CA ALA A 56 2.31 -9.75 -9.93
C ALA A 56 1.44 -11.02 -9.95
N LEU A 57 0.13 -10.89 -10.18
CA LEU A 57 -0.80 -12.02 -10.35
C LEU A 57 -0.51 -12.80 -11.63
N GLU A 58 -0.31 -12.12 -12.76
CA GLU A 58 0.02 -12.76 -14.04
C GLU A 58 1.34 -13.55 -13.95
N THR A 59 2.32 -13.02 -13.22
CA THR A 59 3.60 -13.70 -12.98
C THR A 59 3.42 -14.96 -12.13
N GLN A 60 2.57 -14.90 -11.09
CA GLN A 60 2.25 -16.07 -10.27
C GLN A 60 1.51 -17.15 -11.06
N VAL A 61 0.54 -16.75 -11.89
CA VAL A 61 -0.19 -17.68 -12.76
C VAL A 61 0.75 -18.34 -13.77
N ALA A 62 1.61 -17.55 -14.44
CA ALA A 62 2.59 -18.08 -15.38
C ALA A 62 3.58 -19.03 -14.71
N GLY A 63 3.96 -18.77 -13.44
CA GLY A 63 4.81 -19.68 -12.67
C GLY A 63 4.09 -20.96 -12.23
N ALA A 64 2.79 -20.89 -11.94
CA ALA A 64 1.99 -22.04 -11.50
C ALA A 64 1.84 -23.13 -12.57
N ASP A 65 1.83 -22.76 -13.86
CA ASP A 65 1.74 -23.70 -14.98
C ASP A 65 3.07 -24.41 -15.32
N SER A 66 4.17 -24.10 -14.62
CA SER A 66 5.44 -24.76 -14.87
C SER A 66 5.49 -26.17 -14.26
N ASP A 67 6.01 -27.15 -15.01
CA ASP A 67 6.13 -28.54 -14.58
C ASP A 67 6.85 -28.70 -13.23
N GLU A 68 7.85 -27.85 -12.95
CA GLU A 68 8.60 -27.83 -11.69
C GLU A 68 7.71 -27.45 -10.50
N VAL A 69 6.84 -26.45 -10.66
CA VAL A 69 5.93 -26.01 -9.59
C VAL A 69 4.82 -27.04 -9.37
N VAL A 70 4.30 -27.64 -10.44
CA VAL A 70 3.31 -28.72 -10.36
C VAL A 70 3.90 -29.94 -9.66
N GLU A 71 5.14 -30.33 -9.98
CA GLU A 71 5.82 -31.44 -9.33
C GLU A 71 6.08 -31.15 -7.85
N LYS A 72 6.54 -29.94 -7.53
CA LYS A 72 6.76 -29.53 -6.14
C LYS A 72 5.47 -29.60 -5.33
N TRP A 73 4.39 -29.03 -5.85
CA TRP A 73 3.06 -29.11 -5.24
C TRP A 73 2.61 -30.57 -5.04
N ALA A 74 2.78 -31.39 -6.08
CA ALA A 74 2.40 -32.80 -6.06
C ALA A 74 3.14 -33.56 -4.93
N ARG A 75 4.45 -33.32 -4.76
CA ARG A 75 5.27 -34.02 -3.76
C ARG A 75 5.12 -33.45 -2.35
N GLU A 76 5.09 -32.12 -2.19
CA GLU A 76 5.12 -31.46 -0.88
C GLU A 76 3.73 -31.31 -0.25
N GLU A 77 2.72 -30.94 -1.05
CA GLU A 77 1.42 -30.51 -0.54
C GLU A 77 0.34 -31.57 -0.77
N ALA A 78 0.32 -32.18 -1.95
CA ALA A 78 -0.67 -33.20 -2.30
C ALA A 78 -0.27 -34.62 -1.85
N GLY A 79 0.99 -34.83 -1.43
CA GLY A 79 1.51 -36.14 -1.03
C GLY A 79 1.46 -37.19 -2.13
N MET A 80 1.46 -36.76 -3.40
CA MET A 80 1.48 -37.64 -4.56
C MET A 80 2.86 -38.27 -4.71
N ILE A 81 2.86 -39.55 -5.08
CA ILE A 81 4.07 -40.35 -5.29
C ILE A 81 4.25 -40.68 -6.77
N GLN A 82 5.50 -40.68 -7.24
CA GLN A 82 5.85 -41.10 -8.60
C GLN A 82 6.23 -42.58 -8.62
N ASN A 83 6.20 -43.18 -9.81
CA ASN A 83 6.54 -44.58 -9.99
C ASN A 83 8.02 -44.83 -9.61
N GLY A 84 8.25 -45.60 -8.54
CA GLY A 84 9.57 -45.83 -7.95
C GLY A 84 9.78 -45.20 -6.57
N ASP A 85 8.89 -44.31 -6.12
CA ASP A 85 8.96 -43.71 -4.78
C ASP A 85 8.52 -44.71 -3.69
N ILE A 86 9.15 -44.63 -2.51
CA ILE A 86 8.81 -45.43 -1.32
C ILE A 86 8.19 -44.48 -0.27
N PRO A 87 6.86 -44.48 -0.07
CA PRO A 87 6.21 -43.60 0.89
C PRO A 87 6.55 -44.02 2.33
N ILE A 88 7.08 -43.10 3.13
CA ILE A 88 7.36 -43.29 4.55
C ILE A 88 6.32 -42.52 5.36
N VAL A 89 5.50 -43.24 6.13
CA VAL A 89 4.53 -42.63 7.05
C VAL A 89 5.12 -42.65 8.46
N LEU A 90 5.33 -41.47 9.04
CA LEU A 90 5.75 -41.35 10.43
C LEU A 90 4.55 -41.65 11.34
N ILE A 91 4.57 -42.82 11.98
CA ILE A 91 3.58 -43.19 12.99
C ILE A 91 4.14 -42.74 14.36
N PRO A 92 3.44 -41.85 15.09
CA PRO A 92 3.88 -41.49 16.43
C PRO A 92 3.88 -42.73 17.34
N PRO A 93 4.87 -42.87 18.25
CA PRO A 93 4.93 -44.01 19.14
C PRO A 93 3.67 -44.06 20.02
N ALA A 94 3.11 -45.27 20.18
CA ALA A 94 1.86 -45.50 20.91
C ALA A 94 1.91 -45.13 22.41
N GLY A 95 3.11 -44.90 22.95
CA GLY A 95 3.31 -44.32 24.28
C GLY A 95 3.54 -42.82 24.14
N GLY A 96 2.61 -42.03 24.68
CA GLY A 96 2.66 -40.57 24.64
C GLY A 96 4.06 -40.02 24.92
N VAL A 97 4.48 -39.08 24.09
CA VAL A 97 5.76 -38.37 24.22
C VAL A 97 5.86 -37.84 25.64
N ALA A 98 6.79 -38.36 26.43
CA ALA A 98 7.08 -37.80 27.75
C ALA A 98 7.42 -36.31 27.54
N PRO A 99 6.79 -35.37 28.28
CA PRO A 99 7.07 -33.97 28.09
C PRO A 99 8.56 -33.73 28.27
N THR A 100 9.22 -33.23 27.23
CA THR A 100 10.58 -32.70 27.32
C THR A 100 10.58 -31.71 28.49
N PRO A 101 11.45 -31.87 29.51
CA PRO A 101 11.55 -30.89 30.57
C PRO A 101 11.83 -29.54 29.94
N ALA A 102 10.96 -28.58 30.21
CA ALA A 102 11.13 -27.22 29.70
C ALA A 102 12.55 -26.74 30.08
N PRO A 103 13.29 -26.10 29.16
CA PRO A 103 14.55 -25.48 29.53
C PRO A 103 14.25 -24.54 30.70
N SER A 104 14.95 -24.74 31.82
CA SER A 104 14.90 -23.81 32.94
C SER A 104 15.41 -22.49 32.39
N THR A 105 14.50 -21.56 32.11
CA THR A 105 14.85 -20.18 31.86
C THR A 105 15.48 -19.70 33.15
N ALA A 106 16.82 -19.75 33.23
CA ALA A 106 17.54 -18.93 34.18
C ALA A 106 16.99 -17.53 33.97
N GLY A 107 16.30 -17.00 34.98
CA GLY A 107 15.51 -15.79 34.85
C GLY A 107 16.33 -14.75 34.11
N GLU A 108 15.88 -14.38 32.92
CA GLU A 108 16.39 -13.19 32.27
C GLU A 108 16.19 -12.08 33.29
N GLU A 109 17.29 -11.55 33.83
CA GLU A 109 17.24 -10.42 34.73
C GLU A 109 16.55 -9.32 33.95
N LYS A 110 15.32 -9.01 34.33
CA LYS A 110 14.46 -8.11 33.58
C LYS A 110 15.03 -6.71 33.76
N VAL A 111 15.94 -6.34 32.86
CA VAL A 111 16.48 -4.99 32.79
C VAL A 111 15.31 -4.07 32.52
N GLU A 112 15.04 -3.17 33.46
CA GLU A 112 13.91 -2.27 33.34
C GLU A 112 14.24 -1.20 32.28
N TYR A 113 13.24 -0.76 31.52
CA TYR A 113 13.47 0.11 30.36
C TYR A 113 14.26 1.39 30.69
N TRP A 114 14.17 1.91 31.92
CA TRP A 114 14.90 3.10 32.35
C TRP A 114 16.41 2.86 32.48
N GLU A 115 16.86 1.65 32.82
CA GLU A 115 18.28 1.28 32.91
C GLU A 115 18.91 1.30 31.51
N ILE A 116 18.17 0.83 30.50
CA ILE A 116 18.55 0.91 29.08
C ILE A 116 18.72 2.37 28.64
N TRP A 117 17.79 3.25 29.04
CA TRP A 117 17.88 4.67 28.69
C TRP A 117 19.04 5.37 29.41
N GLN A 118 19.32 5.04 30.67
CA GLN A 118 20.47 5.61 31.37
C GLN A 118 21.78 5.21 30.72
N GLU A 119 21.97 3.93 30.38
CA GLU A 119 23.17 3.44 29.70
C GLU A 119 23.37 4.18 28.36
N LEU A 120 22.29 4.37 27.59
CA LEU A 120 22.36 5.03 26.28
C LEU A 120 22.83 6.49 26.34
N PHE A 121 22.49 7.22 27.41
CA PHE A 121 22.80 8.64 27.54
C PHE A 121 24.02 8.94 28.41
N PHE A 122 24.40 8.02 29.31
CA PHE A 122 25.40 8.26 30.35
C PHE A 122 26.39 7.11 30.56
N GLY A 123 26.32 6.02 29.77
CA GLY A 123 27.37 5.02 29.69
C GLY A 123 28.62 5.60 29.01
N ASP A 124 29.80 5.04 29.32
CA ASP A 124 31.09 5.49 28.74
C ASP A 124 31.14 5.43 27.21
#